data_AF-A0A0G4NQD4-F1
#
_entry.id   AF-A0A0G4NQD4-F1
#
_cell.length_a   1.000
_cell.length_b   1.000
_cell.length_c   1.000
_cell.angle_alpha   90.00
_cell.angle_beta   90.00
_cell.angle_gamma   90.00
#
_symmetry.space_group_name_H-M   'P 1'
#
loop_
_entity.id
_entity.type
_entity.pdbx_description
1 polymer ?
#
loop_
_entity_poly.entity_id
_entity_poly.type
_entity_poly.pdbx_seq_one_letter_code
_entity_poly.pdbx_strand_id
1 'polypeptide(L)' 'MKQRFSSLDVKVIAHELHESLVTLRLANVYDLSSKILLLKFAKPDNKKQILIDSGFRCHLTD' A
#
# COMPACT_ATOMS: atom_id res chain seq x y z
N MET A 1 1.58 -18.38 -10.93
CA MET A 1 1.91 -17.10 -10.27
C MET A 1 0.63 -16.56 -9.65
N LYS A 2 0.57 -16.42 -8.32
CA LYS A 2 -0.69 -16.08 -7.63
C LYS A 2 -1.05 -14.62 -7.95
N GLN A 3 -2.01 -14.44 -8.84
CA GLN A 3 -2.30 -13.15 -9.49
C GLN A 3 -3.16 -12.22 -8.63
N ARG A 4 -3.91 -12.74 -7.65
CA ARG A 4 -4.84 -11.97 -6.84
C ARG A 4 -4.76 -12.42 -5.38
N PHE A 5 -4.84 -11.48 -4.45
CA PHE A 5 -4.96 -11.79 -3.04
C PHE A 5 -6.21 -12.62 -2.75
N SER A 6 -6.02 -13.75 -2.07
CA SER A 6 -7.09 -14.47 -1.39
C SER A 6 -7.48 -13.76 -0.09
N SER A 7 -8.57 -14.18 0.55
CA SER A 7 -9.01 -13.61 1.84
C SER A 7 -7.93 -13.72 2.92
N LEU A 8 -7.12 -14.78 2.92
CA LEU A 8 -6.00 -14.92 3.85
C LEU A 8 -4.91 -13.89 3.56
N ASP A 9 -4.56 -13.72 2.27
CA ASP A 9 -3.56 -12.74 1.84
C ASP A 9 -4.01 -11.32 2.23
N VAL A 10 -5.32 -10.99 2.07
CA VAL A 10 -5.90 -9.71 2.51
C VAL A 10 -5.78 -9.50 4.02
N LYS A 11 -6.03 -10.54 4.83
CA LYS A 11 -5.91 -10.44 6.28
C LYS A 11 -4.47 -10.16 6.72
N VAL A 12 -3.51 -10.83 6.10
CA VAL A 12 -2.08 -10.68 6.43
C VAL A 12 -1.58 -9.30 6.01
N ILE A 13 -1.80 -8.88 4.76
CA ILE A 13 -1.32 -7.58 4.28
C ILE A 13 -1.95 -6.42 5.05
N ALA A 14 -3.23 -6.53 5.46
CA ALA A 14 -3.87 -5.51 6.28
C ALA A 14 -3.18 -5.33 7.64
N HIS A 15 -2.75 -6.43 8.26
CA HIS A 15 -1.99 -6.40 9.51
C HIS A 15 -0.61 -5.74 9.31
N GLU A 16 0.12 -6.13 8.27
CA GLU A 16 1.45 -5.56 7.97
C GLU A 16 1.40 -4.06 7.63
N LEU A 17 0.37 -3.64 6.87
CA LEU A 17 0.14 -2.24 6.54
C LEU A 17 -0.27 -1.42 7.76
N HIS A 18 -1.04 -1.99 8.69
CA HIS A 18 -1.41 -1.33 9.94
C HIS A 18 -0.16 -0.93 10.74
N GLU A 19 0.71 -1.90 11.01
CA GLU A 19 1.98 -1.70 11.72
C GLU A 19 2.88 -0.69 11.01
N SER A 20 2.87 -0.69 9.68
CA SER A 20 3.77 0.14 8.88
C SER A 20 3.31 1.58 8.64
N LEU A 21 2.00 1.81 8.45
CA LEU A 21 1.49 3.05 7.86
C LEU A 21 0.64 3.90 8.80
N VAL A 22 -0.02 3.32 9.82
CA VAL A 22 -1.02 4.06 10.63
C VAL A 22 -0.42 5.20 11.44
N THR A 23 0.87 5.14 11.76
CA THR A 23 1.58 6.24 12.47
C THR A 23 2.08 7.35 11.54
N LEU A 24 1.92 7.19 10.21
CA LEU A 24 2.40 8.13 9.20
C LEU A 24 1.24 8.95 8.64
N ARG A 25 1.52 10.18 8.18
CA ARG A 25 0.53 11.00 7.49
C ARG A 25 0.56 10.70 6.00
N LEU A 26 -0.61 10.58 5.37
CA LEU A 26 -0.70 10.57 3.91
C LEU A 26 -0.22 11.94 3.36
N ALA A 27 0.86 11.92 2.60
CA ALA A 27 1.51 13.11 2.04
C ALA A 27 1.08 13.36 0.60
N ASN A 28 1.00 12.31 -0.23
CA ASN A 28 0.66 12.42 -1.63
C ASN A 28 -0.17 11.23 -2.11
N VAL A 29 -0.99 11.49 -3.12
CA VAL A 29 -1.75 10.49 -3.86
C VAL A 29 -1.42 10.69 -5.34
N TYR A 30 -0.96 9.64 -6.00
CA TYR A 30 -0.70 9.64 -7.43
C TYR A 30 -1.60 8.61 -8.11
N ASP A 31 -2.24 9.04 -9.18
CA ASP A 31 -2.90 8.16 -10.14
C ASP A 31 -1.88 7.85 -11.25
N LEU A 32 -1.39 6.61 -11.28
CA LEU A 32 -0.37 6.17 -12.24
C LEU A 32 -0.99 5.51 -13.48
N SER A 33 -2.18 4.93 -13.33
CA SER A 33 -2.99 4.38 -14.42
C SER A 33 -4.40 4.06 -13.90
N SER A 34 -5.32 3.72 -14.81
CA SER A 34 -6.71 3.32 -14.47
C SER A 34 -6.87 2.26 -13.37
N LYS A 35 -5.83 1.49 -13.03
CA LYS A 35 -5.86 0.48 -11.96
C LYS A 35 -4.75 0.63 -10.93
N ILE A 36 -3.82 1.58 -11.10
CA ILE A 36 -2.64 1.69 -10.24
C ILE A 36 -2.62 3.04 -9.54
N LEU A 37 -2.69 2.99 -8.20
CA LEU A 37 -2.49 4.15 -7.34
C LEU A 37 -1.18 4.01 -6.57
N LEU A 38 -0.46 5.11 -6.40
CA LEU A 38 0.68 5.21 -5.49
C LEU A 38 0.33 6.20 -4.38
N LEU A 39 0.29 5.71 -3.14
CA LEU A 39 0.06 6.54 -1.97
C LEU A 39 1.38 6.69 -1.20
N LYS A 40 1.80 7.94 -0.95
CA LYS A 40 3.01 8.22 -0.17
C LYS A 40 2.64 8.70 1.22
N PHE A 41 3.25 8.09 2.22
CA PHE A 41 3.10 8.38 3.63
C PHE A 41 4.40 8.92 4.19
N ALA A 42 4.33 9.92 5.07
CA ALA A 42 5.50 10.50 5.69
C ALA A 42 5.22 11.04 7.10
N LYS A 43 6.27 10.97 7.92
CA LYS A 43 6.54 11.83 9.08
C LYS A 43 8.02 12.25 8.99
N PRO A 44 8.52 13.18 9.83
CA PRO A 44 9.96 13.46 9.86
C PRO A 44 10.78 12.17 9.94
N ASP A 45 11.80 12.06 9.08
CA ASP A 45 12.73 10.92 8.98
C ASP A 45 12.15 9.54 8.64
N ASN A 46 10.85 9.44 8.32
CA ASN A 46 10.24 8.17 7.95
C ASN A 46 9.23 8.36 6.82
N LYS A 47 9.57 7.78 5.67
CA LYS A 47 8.75 7.79 4.45
C LYS A 47 8.46 6.35 4.06
N LYS A 48 7.23 6.09 3.68
CA LYS A 48 6.81 4.82 3.10
C LYS A 48 5.85 5.09 1.96
N GLN A 49 5.80 4.19 0.99
CA GLN A 49 4.83 4.30 -0.09
C GLN A 49 4.25 2.92 -0.40
N ILE A 50 2.97 2.91 -0.77
CA ILE A 50 2.25 1.70 -1.13
C ILE A 50 1.77 1.83 -2.57
N LEU A 51 2.04 0.81 -3.35
CA LEU A 51 1.47 0.64 -4.68
C LEU A 51 0.21 -0.22 -4.56
N ILE A 52 -0.90 0.26 -5.09
CA ILE A 52 -2.19 -0.43 -5.09
C ILE A 52 -2.54 -0.75 -6.54
N ASP A 53 -2.68 -2.03 -6.84
CA ASP A 53 -3.25 -2.55 -8.08
C ASP A 53 -4.69 -2.99 -7.81
N SER A 54 -5.64 -2.14 -8.20
CA SER A 54 -7.05 -2.24 -7.83
C SER A 54 -7.66 -3.60 -8.21
N GLY A 55 -8.14 -4.33 -7.21
CA GLY A 55 -8.76 -5.64 -7.37
C GLY A 55 -7.78 -6.81 -7.55
N PHE A 56 -6.49 -6.57 -7.39
CA PHE A 56 -5.43 -7.58 -7.54
C PHE A 56 -4.58 -7.71 -6.28
N ARG A 57 -3.83 -6.65 -5.91
CA ARG A 57 -2.86 -6.67 -4.80
C ARG A 57 -2.44 -5.28 -4.37
N CYS A 58 -1.77 -5.18 -3.23
CA CYS A 58 -1.02 -4.00 -2.83
C CYS A 58 0.27 -4.41 -2.11
N HIS A 59 1.27 -3.56 -2.13
CA HIS A 59 2.54 -3.79 -1.42
C HIS A 59 3.25 -2.48 -1.14
N LEU A 60 4.06 -2.48 -0.08
CA LEU A 60 5.01 -1.40 0.17
C LEU A 60 6.12 -1.46 -0.87
N THR A 61 6.56 -0.29 -1.34
CA THR A 61 7.74 -0.13 -2.17
C THR A 61 8.66 0.89 -1.51
N ASP A 62 9.96 0.74 -1.76
CA ASP A 62 10.98 1.70 -1.34
C ASP A 62 10.81 3.02 -2.11
#